data_AF-A0A977PWZ6-F1
#
_entry.id   AF-A0A977PWZ6-F1
#
_cell.length_a   1.000
_cell.length_b   1.000
_cell.length_c   1.000
_cell.angle_alpha   90.00
_cell.angle_beta   90.00
_cell.angle_gamma   90.00
#
_symmetry.space_group_name_H-M   'P 1'
#
loop_
_entity.id
_entity.type
_entity.pdbx_description
1 polymer ?
#
loop_
_entity_poly.entity_id
_entity_poly.type
_entity_poly.pdbx_seq_one_letter_code
_entity_poly.pdbx_strand_id
1 'polypeptide(L)' 'MSTFKFRTTIKFETIASHLNKFCGISEELASKRLHLLKKIHGLGGADNVVFDFSGGVYNSLTDEFLGSLTTGGAKEKA' A
#
# COMPACT_ATOMS: atom_id res chain seq x y z
N MET A 1 15.70 -16.62 4.82
CA MET A 1 14.42 -16.19 5.42
C MET A 1 14.50 -14.70 5.65
N SER A 2 13.96 -13.90 4.72
CA SER A 2 13.96 -12.45 4.86
C SER A 2 12.88 -12.06 5.86
N THR A 3 13.31 -11.75 7.09
CA THR A 3 12.47 -11.11 8.10
C THR A 3 12.15 -9.69 7.62
N PHE A 4 10.95 -9.46 7.10
CA PHE A 4 10.39 -8.12 6.97
C PHE A 4 10.32 -7.51 8.38
N LYS A 5 11.34 -6.72 8.72
CA LYS A 5 11.56 -6.12 10.05
C LYS A 5 10.87 -4.76 10.19
N PHE A 6 9.89 -4.49 9.33
CA PHE A 6 9.05 -3.31 9.38
C PHE A 6 7.67 -3.72 9.87
N ARG A 7 7.01 -2.82 10.60
CA ARG A 7 5.64 -3.05 11.05
C ARG A 7 4.79 -3.12 9.78
N THR A 8 4.43 -4.32 9.34
CA THR A 8 3.53 -4.52 8.22
C THR A 8 2.14 -4.87 8.72
N THR A 9 1.12 -4.52 7.94
CA THR A 9 -0.29 -4.83 8.22
C THR A 9 -0.96 -5.32 6.94
N ILE A 10 -1.87 -6.27 7.08
CA ILE A 10 -2.75 -6.72 6.00
C ILE A 10 -4.05 -5.90 5.93
N LYS A 11 -4.32 -5.08 6.96
CA LYS A 11 -5.55 -4.28 7.05
C LYS A 11 -5.36 -2.95 6.36
N PHE A 12 -6.07 -2.76 5.25
CA PHE A 12 -6.07 -1.52 4.48
C PHE A 12 -6.48 -0.31 5.33
N GLU A 13 -7.56 -0.41 6.12
CA GLU A 13 -8.03 0.70 6.96
C GLU A 13 -6.97 1.17 7.96
N THR A 14 -6.22 0.23 8.55
CA THR A 14 -5.16 0.56 9.50
C THR A 14 -4.02 1.32 8.83
N ILE A 15 -3.60 0.89 7.63
CA ILE A 15 -2.53 1.59 6.93
C ILE A 15 -3.02 2.91 6.33
N ALA A 16 -4.25 2.98 5.82
CA ALA A 16 -4.82 4.20 5.26
C ALA A 16 -4.95 5.28 6.33
N SER A 17 -5.44 4.92 7.53
CA SER A 17 -5.48 5.82 8.68
C SER A 17 -4.08 6.29 9.10
N HIS A 18 -3.09 5.39 9.08
CA HIS A 18 -1.70 5.72 9.35
C HIS A 18 -1.13 6.69 8.31
N LEU A 19 -1.29 6.38 7.02
CA LEU A 19 -0.80 7.20 5.91
C LEU A 19 -1.48 8.56 5.86
N ASN A 20 -2.76 8.63 6.22
CA ASN A 20 -3.46 9.89 6.39
C ASN A 20 -2.83 10.73 7.51
N LYS A 21 -2.56 10.10 8.67
CA LYS A 21 -2.01 10.80 9.85
C LYS A 21 -0.56 11.25 9.70
N PHE A 22 0.29 10.43 9.08
CA PHE A 22 1.74 10.67 8.99
C PHE A 22 2.17 11.26 7.65
N CYS A 23 1.49 10.88 6.56
CA CYS A 23 1.83 11.30 5.21
C CYS A 23 0.81 12.28 4.63
N GLY A 24 -0.39 12.45 5.23
CA GLY A 24 -1.44 13.32 4.68
C GLY A 24 -2.11 12.76 3.43
N ILE A 25 -2.00 11.45 3.17
CA ILE A 25 -2.65 10.79 2.03
C ILE A 25 -4.07 10.38 2.45
N SER A 26 -5.08 10.93 1.77
CA SER A 26 -6.47 10.51 1.98
C SER A 26 -6.67 9.04 1.68
N GLU A 27 -7.54 8.38 2.46
CA GLU A 27 -7.90 6.97 2.26
C GLU A 27 -8.41 6.70 0.84
N GLU A 28 -9.20 7.61 0.26
CA GLU A 28 -9.66 7.50 -1.13
C GLU A 28 -8.51 7.48 -2.14
N LEU A 29 -7.48 8.31 -1.93
CA LEU A 29 -6.31 8.36 -2.81
C LEU A 29 -5.47 7.07 -2.67
N ALA A 30 -5.29 6.59 -1.43
CA ALA A 30 -4.63 5.32 -1.17
C ALA A 30 -5.40 4.15 -1.81
N SER A 31 -6.73 4.16 -1.74
CA SER A 31 -7.60 3.14 -2.33
C SER A 31 -7.51 3.15 -3.86
N LYS A 32 -7.56 4.34 -4.50
CA LYS A 32 -7.34 4.48 -5.95
C LYS A 32 -5.96 3.96 -6.37
N ARG A 33 -4.89 4.33 -5.67
CA ARG A 33 -3.53 3.86 -5.95
C ARG A 33 -3.43 2.34 -5.81
N LEU A 34 -4.01 1.79 -4.75
CA LEU A 34 -4.06 0.34 -4.54
C LEU A 34 -4.80 -0.37 -5.68
N HIS A 35 -5.97 0.13 -6.08
CA HIS A 35 -6.73 -0.42 -7.19
C HIS A 35 -5.96 -0.40 -8.51
N LEU A 36 -5.24 0.69 -8.79
CA LEU A 36 -4.38 0.79 -9.97
C LEU A 36 -3.22 -0.21 -9.92
N LEU A 37 -2.53 -0.30 -8.78
CA LEU A 37 -1.46 -1.27 -8.55
C LEU A 37 -1.94 -2.71 -8.76
N LYS A 38 -3.08 -3.07 -8.16
CA LYS A 38 -3.71 -4.38 -8.34
C LYS A 38 -4.00 -4.65 -9.82
N LYS A 39 -4.59 -3.66 -10.52
CA LYS A 39 -4.90 -3.77 -11.95
C LYS A 39 -3.65 -3.93 -12.83
N ILE A 40 -2.56 -3.23 -12.53
CA ILE A 40 -1.28 -3.33 -13.26
C ILE A 40 -0.67 -4.72 -13.09
N HIS A 41 -0.70 -5.26 -11.88
CA HIS A 41 -0.14 -6.58 -11.57
C HIS A 41 -1.10 -7.75 -11.85
N GLY A 42 -2.29 -7.49 -12.38
CA GLY A 42 -3.30 -8.52 -12.64
C GLY A 42 -3.88 -9.16 -11.37
N LEU A 43 -3.71 -8.53 -10.21
CA LEU A 43 -4.25 -8.97 -8.93
C LEU A 43 -5.73 -8.57 -8.84
N GLY A 44 -6.57 -9.51 -8.40
CA GLY A 44 -7.97 -9.26 -8.11
C GLY A 44 -8.16 -8.42 -6.85
N GLY A 45 -9.35 -7.83 -6.69
CA GLY A 45 -9.72 -7.10 -5.47
C GLY A 45 -9.56 -7.95 -4.20
N ALA A 46 -9.71 -9.27 -4.32
CA ALA A 46 -9.57 -10.25 -3.25
C ALA A 46 -8.14 -10.75 -2.98
N ASP A 47 -7.14 -10.36 -3.79
CA ASP A 47 -5.77 -10.78 -3.57
C ASP A 47 -5.17 -10.15 -2.31
N ASN A 48 -4.52 -11.00 -1.51
CA ASN A 48 -3.90 -10.65 -0.24
C ASN A 48 -2.60 -9.86 -0.49
N VAL A 49 -2.65 -8.58 -0.14
CA VAL A 49 -1.50 -7.68 -0.17
C VAL A 49 -1.12 -7.30 1.25
N VAL A 50 0.19 -7.17 1.47
CA VAL A 50 0.77 -6.72 2.73
C VAL A 50 1.17 -5.26 2.55
N PHE A 51 0.79 -4.44 3.51
CA PHE A 51 1.13 -3.03 3.53
C PHE A 51 2.22 -2.77 4.57
N ASP A 52 3.22 -1.99 4.19
CA ASP A 52 4.19 -1.45 5.12
C ASP A 52 3.74 -0.09 5.67
N PHE A 53 4.12 0.24 6.91
CA PHE A 53 3.84 1.54 7.52
C PHE A 53 4.39 2.73 6.72
N SER A 54 5.43 2.52 5.89
CA SER A 54 5.95 3.53 4.96
C SER A 54 5.09 3.69 3.70
N GLY A 55 4.04 2.90 3.54
CA GLY A 55 3.14 2.87 2.39
C GLY A 55 3.56 1.89 1.29
N GLY A 56 4.58 1.06 1.50
CA GLY A 56 4.92 -0.03 0.58
C GLY A 56 3.80 -1.06 0.48
N VAL A 57 3.58 -1.61 -0.71
CA VAL A 57 2.62 -2.66 -1.00
C VAL A 57 3.39 -3.86 -1.52
N TYR A 58 3.22 -4.98 -0.85
CA TYR A 58 3.89 -6.23 -1.13
C TYR A 58 2.85 -7.32 -1.36
N ASN A 59 3.19 -8.32 -2.17
CA ASN A 59 2.37 -9.51 -2.31
C ASN A 59 2.59 -10.43 -1.10
N SER A 60 1.53 -10.83 -0.41
CA SER A 60 1.64 -11.70 0.76
C SER A 60 2.12 -13.12 0.43
N LEU A 61 1.99 -13.56 -0.84
CA LEU A 61 2.28 -14.92 -1.28
C LEU A 61 3.70 -15.04 -1.85
N THR A 62 4.11 -14.05 -2.64
CA THR A 62 5.41 -14.06 -3.33
C THR A 62 6.46 -13.18 -2.65
N ASP A 63 6.06 -12.41 -1.63
CA ASP A 63 6.91 -11.41 -0.95
C ASP A 63 7.44 -10.32 -1.91
N GLU A 64 6.83 -10.23 -3.10
CA GLU A 64 7.25 -9.32 -4.16
C GLU A 64 6.73 -7.92 -3.88
N PHE A 65 7.60 -6.92 -4.06
CA PHE A 65 7.21 -5.52 -3.97
C PHE A 65 6.41 -5.12 -5.21
N LEU A 66 5.12 -4.86 -5.01
CA LEU A 66 4.20 -4.43 -6.07
C LEU A 66 4.36 -2.93 -6.35
N GLY A 67 4.65 -2.15 -5.30
CA GLY A 67 4.91 -0.72 -5.40
C GLY A 67 4.54 -0.02 -4.10
N SER A 68 4.29 1.29 -4.11
CA SER A 68 3.98 2.03 -2.88
C SER A 68 2.83 3.01 -3.06
N LEU A 69 1.95 3.05 -2.06
CA LEU A 69 0.85 3.99 -1.90
C LEU A 69 1.36 5.42 -1.68
N THR A 70 2.60 5.59 -1.22
CA THR A 70 3.25 6.89 -1.03
C THR A 70 4.06 7.34 -2.25
N THR A 71 4.32 6.45 -3.22
CA THR A 71 4.97 6.82 -4.49
C THR A 71 4.11 7.83 -5.24
N GLY A 72 4.63 9.03 -5.45
CA GLY A 72 3.89 10.19 -5.98
C GLY A 72 3.59 11.27 -4.92
N GLY A 73 3.97 11.04 -3.66
CA GLY A 73 3.86 12.03 -2.58
C GLY A 73 2.45 12.13 -1.98
N ALA A 74 2.38 12.88 -0.89
CA ALA A 74 1.19 13.23 -0.11
C ALA A 74 0.15 14.05 -0.89
N LYS A 75 0.59 14.72 -1.95
CA LYS A 75 -0.19 15.67 -2.73
C LYS A 75 0.09 15.35 -4.19
N GLU A 76 -0.94 15.12 -5.00
CA GLU A 76 -0.79 15.32 -6.44
C GLU A 76 -0.22 16.73 -6.62
N LYS A 77 0.96 16.85 -7.23
CA LYS A 77 1.48 18.16 -7.62
C LYS A 77 0.43 18.78 -8.54
N ALA A 78 -0.25 19.81 -8.04
CA ALA A 78 -0.92 20.80 -8.87
C ALA A 78 0.14 21.65 -9.61
#